data_AF-A0A419H134-F1
#
_entry.id   AF-A0A419H134-F1
#
_cell.length_a   1.000
_cell.length_b   1.000
_cell.length_c   1.000
_cell.angle_alpha   90.00
_cell.angle_beta   90.00
_cell.angle_gamma   90.00
#
_symmetry.space_group_name_H-M   'P 1'
#
loop_
_entity.id
_entity.type
_entity.pdbx_description
1 polymer ?
#
loop_
_entity_poly.entity_id
_entity_poly.type
_entity_poly.pdbx_seq_one_letter_code
_entity_poly.pdbx_strand_id
1 'polypeptide(L)' 'MNKIEIDQKEALKELQQIPGIGKACSLDIWQLGIRNVADLAGKNPAKLYSS' A
#
# COMPACT_ATOMS: atom_id res chain seq x y z
N MET A 1 -19.14 5.72 -8.86
CA MET A 1 -17.89 5.44 -8.14
C MET A 1 -18.11 5.77 -6.68
N ASN A 2 -18.01 4.79 -5.78
CA ASN A 2 -18.12 5.08 -4.33
C ASN A 2 -16.82 5.73 -3.83
N LYS A 3 -16.93 6.59 -2.81
CA LYS A 3 -15.79 7.34 -2.26
C LYS A 3 -14.66 6.43 -1.74
N ILE A 4 -15.01 5.23 -1.27
CA ILE A 4 -14.06 4.19 -0.82
C ILE A 4 -13.23 3.63 -1.99
N GLU A 5 -13.83 3.44 -3.16
CA GLU A 5 -13.12 2.90 -4.34
C GLU A 5 -12.10 3.90 -4.90
N ILE A 6 -12.40 5.20 -4.79
CA ILE A 6 -11.47 6.27 -5.18
C ILE A 6 -10.26 6.30 -4.23
N ASP A 7 -10.50 6.19 -2.92
CA ASP A 7 -9.45 6.17 -1.88
C ASP A 7 -8.48 5.00 -2.08
N GLN A 8 -9.01 3.80 -2.33
CA GLN A 8 -8.19 2.62 -2.61
C GLN A 8 -7.34 2.81 -3.87
N LYS A 9 -7.93 3.31 -4.96
CA LYS A 9 -7.21 3.47 -6.23
C LYS A 9 -6.06 4.48 -6.12
N GLU A 10 -6.27 5.58 -5.41
CA GLU A 10 -5.24 6.59 -5.17
C GLU A 10 -4.13 6.05 -4.28
N ALA A 11 -4.47 5.35 -3.19
CA ALA A 11 -3.50 4.67 -2.33
C ALA A 11 -2.62 3.68 -3.10
N LEU A 12 -3.23 2.82 -3.93
CA LEU A 12 -2.49 1.85 -4.75
C LEU A 12 -1.56 2.54 -5.76
N LYS A 13 -2.01 3.64 -6.37
CA LYS A 13 -1.21 4.41 -7.33
C LYS A 13 -0.02 5.10 -6.66
N GLU A 14 -0.21 5.58 -5.44
CA GLU A 14 0.86 6.18 -4.64
C GLU A 14 1.90 5.13 -4.23
N LEU A 15 1.45 3.97 -3.72
CA LEU A 15 2.34 2.85 -3.36
C LEU A 15 3.16 2.33 -4.55
N GLN A 16 2.58 2.33 -5.76
CA GLN A 16 3.26 1.96 -7.01
C GLN A 16 4.31 2.98 -7.49
N GLN A 17 4.40 4.18 -6.88
CA GLN A 17 5.51 5.10 -7.17
C GLN A 17 6.85 4.57 -6.61
N ILE A 18 6.80 3.64 -5.66
CA ILE A 18 8.00 3.02 -5.09
C ILE A 18 8.61 2.06 -6.12
N PRO A 19 9.88 2.23 -6.51
CA PRO A 19 10.52 1.34 -7.47
C PRO A 19 10.52 -0.10 -6.94
N GLY A 20 10.07 -1.04 -7.77
CA GLY A 20 9.93 -2.45 -7.40
C GLY A 20 8.56 -2.84 -6.82
N ILE A 21 7.65 -1.89 -6.57
CA ILE A 21 6.28 -2.16 -6.13
C ILE A 21 5.32 -2.16 -7.32
N GLY A 22 4.92 -3.36 -7.75
CA GLY A 22 3.88 -3.55 -8.76
C GLY A 22 2.46 -3.60 -8.18
N LYS A 23 1.47 -3.82 -9.06
CA LYS A 23 0.05 -3.91 -8.69
C LYS A 23 -0.23 -4.91 -7.56
N ALA A 24 0.35 -6.11 -7.65
CA ALA A 24 0.19 -7.16 -6.64
C ALA A 24 0.71 -6.70 -5.27
N CYS A 25 1.98 -6.30 -5.18
CA CYS A 25 2.56 -5.82 -3.93
C CYS A 25 1.82 -4.60 -3.35
N SER A 26 1.39 -3.65 -4.19
CA SER A 26 0.61 -2.51 -3.70
C SER A 26 -0.71 -2.93 -3.06
N LEU A 27 -1.34 -3.98 -3.58
CA LEU A 27 -2.57 -4.53 -3.02
C LEU A 27 -2.31 -5.25 -1.70
N ASP A 28 -1.26 -6.06 -1.61
CA ASP A 28 -0.85 -6.71 -0.35
C ASP A 28 -0.58 -5.66 0.74
N ILE A 29 0.19 -4.62 0.43
CA ILE A 29 0.50 -3.53 1.35
C ILE A 29 -0.79 -2.80 1.80
N TRP A 30 -1.71 -2.57 0.87
CA TRP A 30 -3.01 -1.97 1.19
C TRP A 30 -3.88 -2.87 2.10
N GLN A 31 -3.86 -4.18 1.86
CA GLN A 31 -4.55 -5.17 2.70
C GLN A 31 -3.97 -5.24 4.11
N LEU A 32 -2.67 -4.94 4.28
CA LEU A 32 -2.02 -4.78 5.59
C LEU A 32 -2.40 -3.48 6.31
N GLY A 33 -3.30 -2.66 5.73
CA GLY A 33 -3.82 -1.43 6.32
C GLY A 33 -3.01 -0.18 5.98
N ILE A 34 -1.98 -0.29 5.15
CA ILE A 34 -1.13 0.83 4.74
C ILE A 34 -1.79 1.60 3.61
N ARG A 35 -2.02 2.90 3.80
CA ARG A 35 -2.80 3.73 2.87
C ARG A 35 -1.98 4.72 2.04
N ASN A 36 -0.72 4.93 2.39
CA ASN A 36 0.16 5.86 1.71
C ASN A 36 1.63 5.48 1.96
N VAL A 37 2.55 6.10 1.22
CA VAL A 37 3.98 5.85 1.32
C VAL A 37 4.54 6.30 2.67
N ALA A 38 3.98 7.36 3.27
CA ALA A 38 4.40 7.85 4.57
C ALA A 38 4.16 6.81 5.68
N ASP A 39 3.11 6.00 5.59
CA ASP A 39 2.80 4.94 6.53
C ASP A 39 3.78 3.76 6.44
N LEU A 40 4.56 3.64 5.35
CA LEU A 40 5.69 2.69 5.26
C LEU A 40 6.94 3.18 6.00
N ALA A 41 7.08 4.48 6.23
CA ALA A 41 8.28 5.04 6.84
C ALA A 41 8.45 4.53 8.28
N GLY A 42 9.61 3.93 8.57
CA GLY A 42 9.92 3.37 9.89
C GLY A 42 9.24 2.04 10.21
N LYS A 43 8.42 1.47 9.33
CA LYS A 43 7.89 0.10 9.49
C LYS A 43 8.93 -0.93 9.06
N ASN A 44 8.99 -2.03 9.79
CA ASN A 44 9.89 -3.12 9.46
C ASN A 44 9.21 -4.06 8.44
N PRO A 45 9.76 -4.23 7.23
CA PRO A 45 9.13 -5.03 6.17
C PRO A 45 8.98 -6.50 6.55
N ALA A 46 9.90 -7.08 7.33
CA ALA A 46 9.79 -8.46 7.79
C ALA A 46 8.62 -8.66 8.76
N LYS A 47 8.30 -7.64 9.57
CA LYS A 47 7.15 -7.69 10.49
C LYS A 47 5.81 -7.54 9.76
N LEU A 48 5.78 -6.89 8.60
CA LEU A 48 4.56 -6.67 7.82
C LEU A 48 3.98 -7.98 7.26
N TYR A 49 4.82 -8.98 6.97
CA TYR A 49 4.42 -10.26 6.39
C TYR A 49 4.44 -11.44 7.38
N SER A 50 4.67 -11.18 8.68
CA SER A 50 4.86 -12.23 9.68
C SER A 50 3.57 -12.63 10.42
N SER A 51 2.40 -12.30 9.90
CA SER A 51 1.08 -12.59 10.51
C SER A 51 0.22 -13.47 9.63
#